data_AF-A0A4Z0N4G9-F1
#
_entry.id   AF-A0A4Z0N4G9-F1
#
_cell.length_a   1.000
_cell.length_b   1.000
_cell.length_c   1.000
_cell.angle_alpha   90.00
_cell.angle_beta   90.00
_cell.angle_gamma   90.00
#
_symmetry.space_group_name_H-M   'P 1'
#
loop_
_entity.id
_entity.type
_entity.pdbx_description
1 polymer ?
#
loop_
_entity_poly.entity_id
_entity_poly.type
_entity_poly.pdbx_seq_one_letter_code
_entity_poly.pdbx_strand_id
1 'polypeptide(L)'
;MNNRYREATVTSTASPHNSDPYGRHALAPGARAGATLLASGEVACPGVASGVVVTSADEAEEKADQGVDVILARPTTDPDDVHGMIAAVAVITEIGGATSHAAVVSRELDKVCVVGCGAGNLVDLAGKVVTVDANDGAIFEGSLEVVVPALATHPDLQVLSTWLQSSSANQYVGLKAVLATD
;
A
#
# COMPACT_ATOMS: atom_id res chain seq x y z
N MET A 1 -41.94 16.24 0.05
CA MET A 1 -40.78 15.33 0.10
C MET A 1 -39.51 16.13 -0.08
N ASN A 2 -38.83 16.51 1.01
CA ASN A 2 -37.58 17.27 0.97
C ASN A 2 -36.39 16.35 1.22
N ASN A 3 -35.59 16.10 0.19
CA ASN A 3 -34.37 15.32 0.28
C ASN A 3 -33.22 16.22 0.77
N ARG A 4 -32.95 16.21 2.07
CA ARG A 4 -31.82 16.93 2.70
C ARG A 4 -30.60 16.01 2.75
N TYR A 5 -29.85 15.93 1.65
CA TYR A 5 -28.46 15.46 1.73
C TYR A 5 -27.59 16.62 2.22
N ARG A 6 -27.06 16.46 3.44
CA ARG A 6 -26.07 17.37 4.02
C ARG A 6 -24.76 17.20 3.27
N GLU A 7 -24.19 18.31 2.83
CA GLU A 7 -22.80 18.39 2.37
C GLU A 7 -21.88 17.92 3.50
N ALA A 8 -21.27 16.75 3.33
CA ALA A 8 -20.15 16.34 4.16
C ALA A 8 -18.92 17.03 3.60
N THR A 9 -18.51 18.14 4.23
CA THR A 9 -17.17 18.69 4.08
C THR A 9 -16.18 17.59 4.46
N VAL A 10 -15.49 17.02 3.48
CA VAL A 10 -14.38 16.10 3.71
C VAL A 10 -13.21 16.95 4.21
N THR A 11 -13.25 17.31 5.48
CA THR A 11 -12.06 17.76 6.19
C THR A 11 -11.23 16.50 6.38
N SER A 12 -10.20 16.32 5.54
CA SER A 12 -9.23 15.24 5.69
C SER A 12 -8.42 15.46 6.97
N THR A 13 -8.98 15.01 8.09
CA THR A 13 -8.23 14.62 9.27
C THR A 13 -7.87 13.14 9.09
N ALA A 14 -6.99 12.84 8.13
CA ALA A 14 -6.55 11.47 7.92
C ALA A 14 -5.51 11.11 8.98
N SER A 15 -5.79 10.07 9.77
CA SER A 15 -4.74 9.26 10.40
C SER A 15 -3.69 8.88 9.34
N PRO A 16 -2.42 8.69 9.71
CA PRO A 16 -1.32 8.44 8.77
C PRO A 16 -1.47 7.17 7.91
N HIS A 17 -2.56 6.42 8.07
CA HIS A 17 -2.80 5.14 7.43
C HIS A 17 -3.58 5.17 6.11
N ASN A 18 -4.08 6.33 5.64
CA ASN A 18 -4.92 6.34 4.45
C ASN A 18 -5.00 7.69 3.71
N SER A 19 -3.87 8.35 3.40
CA SER A 19 -3.92 9.70 2.80
C SER A 19 -3.71 9.80 1.28
N ASP A 20 -3.41 8.74 0.53
CA ASP A 20 -3.46 8.79 -0.95
C ASP A 20 -3.49 7.38 -1.58
N PRO A 21 -4.59 6.92 -2.20
CA PRO A 21 -4.65 5.60 -2.85
C PRO A 21 -3.86 5.51 -4.16
N TYR A 22 -3.31 6.62 -4.67
CA TYR A 22 -2.59 6.64 -5.96
C TYR A 22 -1.16 7.21 -5.84
N GLY A 23 -0.86 7.93 -4.77
CA GLY A 23 0.47 8.38 -4.39
C GLY A 23 1.29 7.22 -3.83
N ARG A 24 1.71 6.29 -4.71
CA ARG A 24 2.48 5.12 -4.30
C ARG A 24 3.71 5.57 -3.51
N HIS A 25 3.67 5.28 -2.23
CA HIS A 25 4.75 5.45 -1.29
C HIS A 25 6.07 4.93 -1.87
N ALA A 26 7.11 5.75 -1.82
CA ALA A 26 8.47 5.42 -2.22
C ALA A 26 9.40 5.64 -1.03
N LEU A 27 10.52 4.93 -0.98
CA LEU A 27 11.53 5.21 0.04
C LEU A 27 12.16 6.58 -0.20
N ALA A 28 12.43 7.33 0.87
CA ALA A 28 13.14 8.59 0.78
C ALA A 28 14.54 8.36 0.15
N PRO A 29 15.07 9.32 -0.62
CA PRO A 29 16.43 9.22 -1.15
C PRO A 29 17.44 8.98 -0.02
N GLY A 30 18.18 7.88 -0.09
CA GLY A 30 19.16 7.49 0.94
C GLY A 30 18.59 6.71 2.12
N ALA A 31 17.27 6.48 2.22
CA ALA A 31 16.68 5.66 3.29
C ALA A 31 17.19 4.20 3.29
N ARG A 32 17.62 3.70 2.12
CA ARG A 32 18.26 2.39 1.99
C ARG A 32 19.71 2.35 2.46
N ALA A 33 20.38 3.49 2.60
CA ALA A 33 21.80 3.55 2.92
C ALA A 33 22.04 3.08 4.36
N GLY A 34 22.55 1.85 4.51
CA GLY A 34 22.79 1.24 5.82
C GLY A 34 21.63 0.38 6.34
N ALA A 35 20.54 0.22 5.57
CA ALA A 35 19.47 -0.70 5.93
C ALA A 35 19.89 -2.16 5.70
N THR A 36 19.59 -3.04 6.65
CA THR A 36 19.82 -4.48 6.52
C THR A 36 18.76 -5.09 5.62
N LEU A 37 19.17 -5.67 4.48
CA LEU A 37 18.29 -6.47 3.63
C LEU A 37 18.02 -7.81 4.32
N LEU A 38 16.75 -8.13 4.57
CA LEU A 38 16.30 -9.36 5.21
C LEU A 38 15.90 -10.42 4.20
N ALA A 39 15.14 -10.02 3.18
CA ALA A 39 14.66 -10.91 2.12
C ALA A 39 14.37 -10.10 0.85
N SER A 40 14.24 -10.79 -0.28
CA SER A 40 13.84 -10.21 -1.56
C SER A 40 13.00 -11.20 -2.35
N GLY A 41 12.08 -10.70 -3.16
CA GLY A 41 11.18 -11.51 -3.98
C GLY A 41 10.69 -10.79 -5.23
N GLU A 42 9.65 -11.34 -5.85
CA GLU A 42 8.99 -10.76 -7.00
C GLU A 42 7.96 -9.71 -6.57
N VAL A 43 7.98 -8.56 -7.24
CA VAL A 43 6.98 -7.50 -7.04
C VAL A 43 5.63 -7.95 -7.56
N ALA A 44 4.66 -8.09 -6.66
CA ALA A 44 3.29 -8.39 -7.03
C ALA A 44 2.44 -7.12 -7.12
N CYS A 45 2.46 -6.28 -6.09
CA CYS A 45 1.73 -5.02 -6.05
C CYS A 45 2.65 -3.91 -5.50
N PRO A 46 2.93 -2.85 -6.29
CA PRO A 46 3.99 -1.90 -5.95
C PRO A 46 3.57 -0.89 -4.88
N GLY A 47 4.56 -0.45 -4.09
CA GLY A 47 4.42 0.50 -3.00
C GLY A 47 5.40 0.20 -1.87
N VAL A 48 5.42 1.04 -0.84
CA VAL A 48 6.26 0.86 0.34
C VAL A 48 5.41 0.95 1.60
N ALA A 49 5.58 -0.01 2.51
CA ALA A 49 4.91 -0.02 3.80
C ALA A 49 5.83 -0.56 4.90
N SER A 50 5.66 -0.07 6.12
CA SER A 50 6.35 -0.57 7.32
C SER A 50 5.35 -1.11 8.30
N GLY A 51 5.71 -2.15 9.06
CA GLY A 51 4.82 -2.71 10.06
C GLY A 51 5.43 -3.89 10.82
N VAL A 52 4.69 -4.39 11.80
CA VAL A 52 5.05 -5.58 12.57
C VAL A 52 4.65 -6.82 11.76
N VAL A 53 5.59 -7.75 11.57
CA VAL A 53 5.30 -9.00 10.87
C VAL A 53 4.46 -9.92 11.74
N VAL A 54 3.38 -10.45 11.16
CA VAL A 54 2.48 -11.44 11.74
C VAL A 54 2.35 -12.63 10.80
N THR A 55 2.07 -13.82 11.33
CA THR A 55 2.08 -15.07 10.53
C THR A 55 0.71 -15.75 10.42
N SER A 56 -0.32 -15.21 11.07
CA SER A 56 -1.71 -15.61 10.90
C SER A 56 -2.59 -14.43 10.49
N ALA A 57 -3.64 -14.72 9.74
CA ALA A 57 -4.63 -13.73 9.32
C ALA A 57 -5.41 -13.17 10.53
N ASP A 58 -5.73 -14.02 11.51
CA ASP A 58 -6.41 -13.61 12.75
C ASP A 58 -5.55 -12.63 13.56
N GLU A 59 -4.24 -12.89 13.70
CA GLU A 59 -3.34 -11.98 14.41
C GLU A 59 -3.19 -10.64 13.68
N ALA A 60 -3.25 -10.65 12.33
CA ALA A 60 -3.24 -9.44 11.53
C ALA A 60 -4.47 -8.57 11.82
N GLU A 61 -5.66 -9.16 11.84
CA GLU A 61 -6.90 -8.46 12.16
C GLU A 61 -6.89 -7.92 13.60
N GLU A 62 -6.54 -8.76 14.58
CA GLU A 62 -6.51 -8.37 16.00
C GLU A 62 -5.57 -7.20 16.27
N LYS A 63 -4.40 -7.15 15.63
CA LYS A 63 -3.43 -6.07 15.79
C LYS A 63 -3.80 -4.82 14.99
N ALA A 64 -4.35 -4.98 13.80
CA ALA A 64 -4.85 -3.85 13.01
C ALA A 64 -5.98 -3.13 13.74
N ASP A 65 -6.89 -3.88 14.40
CA ASP A 65 -7.94 -3.33 15.26
C ASP A 65 -7.40 -2.53 16.45
N GLN A 66 -6.18 -2.82 16.90
CA GLN A 66 -5.46 -2.07 17.92
C GLN A 66 -4.72 -0.84 17.36
N GLY A 67 -4.82 -0.58 16.05
CA GLY A 67 -4.14 0.51 15.36
C GLY A 67 -2.66 0.25 15.11
N VAL A 68 -2.25 -1.03 15.07
CA VAL A 68 -0.87 -1.42 14.73
C VAL A 68 -0.77 -1.74 13.25
N ASP A 69 0.18 -1.11 12.57
CA ASP A 69 0.51 -1.42 11.19
C ASP A 69 1.11 -2.83 11.10
N VAL A 70 0.48 -3.74 10.37
CA VAL A 70 0.90 -5.15 10.28
C VAL A 70 1.25 -5.60 8.88
N ILE A 71 2.25 -6.48 8.80
CA ILE A 71 2.69 -7.12 7.57
C ILE A 71 2.37 -8.61 7.68
N LEU A 72 1.48 -9.10 6.84
CA LEU A 72 1.09 -10.51 6.83
C LEU A 72 2.14 -11.32 6.07
N ALA A 73 2.86 -12.18 6.79
CA ALA A 73 3.83 -13.13 6.23
C ALA A 73 3.26 -14.54 6.19
N ARG A 74 3.22 -15.15 4.99
CA ARG A 74 2.69 -16.50 4.79
C ARG A 74 3.60 -17.32 3.87
N PRO A 75 3.76 -18.63 4.07
CA PRO A 75 4.41 -19.47 3.07
C PRO A 75 3.71 -19.38 1.70
N THR A 76 2.39 -19.50 1.75
CA THR A 76 1.43 -19.26 0.66
C THR A 76 0.14 -18.73 1.28
N THR A 77 -0.60 -17.89 0.56
CA THR A 77 -1.94 -17.46 0.97
C THR A 77 -3.03 -18.33 0.38
N ASP A 78 -4.14 -18.45 1.07
CA ASP A 78 -5.38 -19.06 0.58
C ASP A 78 -6.61 -18.15 0.83
N PRO A 79 -7.82 -18.50 0.36
CA PRO A 79 -9.01 -17.66 0.53
C PRO A 79 -9.40 -17.37 1.98
N ASP A 80 -9.01 -18.22 2.92
CA ASP A 80 -9.29 -18.00 4.35
C ASP A 80 -8.35 -16.96 4.94
N ASP A 81 -7.26 -16.56 4.26
CA ASP A 81 -6.36 -15.50 4.71
C ASP A 81 -6.86 -14.08 4.36
N VAL A 82 -7.98 -13.94 3.64
CA VAL A 82 -8.42 -12.65 3.04
C VAL A 82 -8.69 -11.57 4.08
N HIS A 83 -9.27 -11.89 5.24
CA HIS A 83 -9.50 -10.90 6.31
C HIS A 83 -8.18 -10.32 6.81
N GLY A 84 -7.17 -11.16 7.01
CA GLY A 84 -5.82 -10.73 7.36
C GLY A 84 -5.15 -9.90 6.26
N MET A 85 -5.36 -10.25 4.99
CA MET A 85 -4.85 -9.46 3.86
C MET A 85 -5.49 -8.06 3.79
N ILE A 86 -6.77 -7.95 4.13
CA ILE A 86 -7.48 -6.65 4.19
C ILE A 86 -6.93 -5.81 5.34
N ALA A 87 -6.71 -6.42 6.50
CA ALA A 87 -6.19 -5.76 7.70
C ALA A 87 -4.74 -5.29 7.54
N ALA A 88 -3.91 -6.05 6.82
CA ALA A 88 -2.50 -5.76 6.66
C ALA A 88 -2.19 -4.55 5.76
N VAL A 89 -1.06 -3.90 6.00
CA VAL A 89 -0.52 -2.82 5.16
C VAL A 89 0.33 -3.36 4.02
N ALA A 90 0.91 -4.55 4.22
CA ALA A 90 1.60 -5.31 3.19
C ALA A 90 1.42 -6.81 3.40
N VAL A 91 1.53 -7.56 2.31
CA VAL A 91 1.52 -9.02 2.28
C VAL A 91 2.84 -9.51 1.69
N ILE A 92 3.49 -10.44 2.37
CA ILE A 92 4.73 -11.05 1.90
C ILE A 92 4.59 -12.57 1.89
N THR A 93 5.00 -13.22 0.80
CA THR A 93 4.98 -14.68 0.71
C THR A 93 6.31 -15.32 0.37
N GLU A 94 6.52 -16.52 0.89
CA GLU A 94 7.73 -17.31 0.60
C GLU A 94 7.66 -17.97 -0.78
N ILE A 95 6.47 -18.45 -1.16
CA ILE A 95 6.19 -19.17 -2.38
C ILE A 95 5.10 -18.43 -3.17
N GLY A 96 5.25 -18.41 -4.48
CA GLY A 96 4.33 -17.76 -5.42
C GLY A 96 5.09 -16.88 -6.40
N GLY A 97 4.42 -16.53 -7.50
CA GLY A 97 4.89 -15.55 -8.46
C GLY A 97 3.83 -14.49 -8.75
N ALA A 98 4.04 -13.66 -9.76
CA ALA A 98 3.16 -12.54 -10.14
C ALA A 98 1.69 -12.91 -10.43
N THR A 99 1.34 -14.20 -10.56
CA THR A 99 -0.02 -14.71 -10.80
C THR A 99 -0.56 -15.58 -9.66
N SER A 100 0.13 -15.63 -8.51
CA SER A 100 -0.32 -16.36 -7.32
C SER A 100 -1.56 -15.72 -6.68
N HIS A 101 -2.23 -16.46 -5.78
CA HIS A 101 -3.36 -15.96 -5.00
C HIS A 101 -3.03 -14.63 -4.30
N ALA A 102 -1.91 -14.59 -3.55
CA ALA A 102 -1.43 -13.40 -2.87
C ALA A 102 -1.27 -12.22 -3.84
N ALA A 103 -0.69 -12.45 -5.02
CA ALA A 103 -0.43 -11.40 -5.99
C ALA A 103 -1.71 -10.81 -6.59
N VAL A 104 -2.67 -11.66 -6.96
CA VAL A 104 -3.93 -11.21 -7.56
C VAL A 104 -4.79 -10.49 -6.54
N VAL A 105 -4.96 -11.08 -5.35
CA VAL A 105 -5.82 -10.50 -4.30
C VAL A 105 -5.21 -9.19 -3.77
N SER A 106 -3.90 -9.11 -3.58
CA SER A 106 -3.27 -7.86 -3.09
C SER A 106 -3.38 -6.71 -4.09
N ARG A 107 -3.43 -6.98 -5.40
CA ARG A 107 -3.69 -5.93 -6.41
C ARG A 107 -5.12 -5.41 -6.33
N GLU A 108 -6.09 -6.29 -6.09
CA GLU A 108 -7.50 -5.90 -5.94
C GLU A 108 -7.73 -5.11 -4.65
N LEU A 109 -7.03 -5.47 -3.57
CA LEU A 109 -7.11 -4.81 -2.27
C LEU A 109 -6.19 -3.58 -2.15
N ASP A 110 -5.42 -3.26 -3.19
CA ASP A 110 -4.38 -2.23 -3.20
C ASP A 110 -3.41 -2.32 -2.01
N LYS A 111 -2.95 -3.55 -1.73
CA LYS A 111 -1.98 -3.84 -0.67
C LYS A 111 -0.58 -4.01 -1.26
N VAL A 112 0.41 -3.42 -0.61
CA VAL A 112 1.83 -3.62 -0.95
C VAL A 112 2.15 -5.11 -0.88
N CYS A 113 2.72 -5.68 -1.95
CA CYS A 113 2.87 -7.13 -2.02
C CYS A 113 4.17 -7.56 -2.70
N VAL A 114 4.93 -8.41 -2.00
CA VAL A 114 6.12 -9.11 -2.51
C VAL A 114 5.92 -10.60 -2.32
N VAL A 115 6.05 -11.36 -3.40
CA VAL A 115 5.82 -12.81 -3.40
C VAL A 115 7.11 -13.55 -3.74
N GLY A 116 7.20 -14.82 -3.36
CA GLY A 116 8.35 -15.63 -3.74
C GLY A 116 9.66 -15.24 -3.05
N CYS A 117 9.59 -14.85 -1.76
CA CYS A 117 10.75 -14.44 -0.96
C CYS A 117 11.71 -15.60 -0.61
N GLY A 118 11.38 -16.83 -0.99
CA GLY A 118 12.13 -18.05 -0.68
C GLY A 118 11.60 -18.75 0.57
N ALA A 119 11.51 -20.08 0.50
CA ALA A 119 10.99 -20.92 1.59
C ALA A 119 11.85 -20.80 2.85
N GLY A 120 11.20 -20.53 3.99
CA GLY A 120 11.84 -20.36 5.29
C GLY A 120 12.45 -18.97 5.55
N ASN A 121 12.40 -18.03 4.60
CA ASN A 121 13.00 -16.71 4.77
C ASN A 121 12.13 -15.72 5.57
N LEU A 122 10.85 -16.03 5.78
CA LEU A 122 9.92 -15.10 6.43
C LEU A 122 9.57 -15.47 7.88
N VAL A 123 9.76 -16.75 8.27
CA VAL A 123 9.41 -17.22 9.62
C VAL A 123 10.18 -16.49 10.73
N ASP A 124 11.46 -16.20 10.49
CA ASP A 124 12.34 -15.51 11.44
C ASP A 124 12.03 -14.02 11.58
N LEU A 125 11.10 -13.50 10.77
CA LEU A 125 10.67 -12.11 10.82
C LEU A 125 9.48 -11.89 11.76
N ALA A 126 8.79 -12.95 12.18
CA ALA A 126 7.62 -12.87 13.05
C ALA A 126 7.88 -11.98 14.28
N GLY A 127 7.00 -10.99 14.49
CA GLY A 127 7.09 -10.02 15.59
C GLY A 127 8.10 -8.88 15.39
N LYS A 128 8.91 -8.89 14.33
CA LYS A 128 9.84 -7.80 14.02
C LYS A 128 9.14 -6.71 13.21
N VAL A 129 9.62 -5.47 13.37
CA VAL A 129 9.26 -4.37 12.48
C VAL A 129 10.12 -4.45 11.24
N VAL A 130 9.49 -4.45 10.07
CA VAL A 130 10.18 -4.46 8.77
C VAL A 130 9.57 -3.44 7.84
N THR A 131 10.34 -3.06 6.81
CA THR A 131 9.87 -2.24 5.70
C THR A 131 9.84 -3.08 4.44
N VAL A 132 8.68 -3.16 3.80
CA VAL A 132 8.49 -3.83 2.51
C VAL A 132 8.53 -2.77 1.42
N ASP A 133 9.51 -2.87 0.55
CA ASP A 133 9.64 -2.06 -0.67
C ASP A 133 9.28 -2.92 -1.88
N ALA A 134 8.00 -2.89 -2.24
CA ALA A 134 7.49 -3.57 -3.42
C ALA A 134 7.67 -2.75 -4.71
N ASN A 135 8.46 -1.67 -4.72
CA ASN A 135 8.92 -1.10 -5.99
C ASN A 135 10.13 -1.88 -6.53
N ASP A 136 10.99 -2.36 -5.64
CA ASP A 136 12.19 -3.14 -5.98
C ASP A 136 12.17 -4.58 -5.46
N GLY A 137 11.09 -5.00 -4.79
CA GLY A 137 10.91 -6.37 -4.28
C GLY A 137 11.81 -6.69 -3.09
N ALA A 138 12.12 -5.70 -2.25
CA ALA A 138 13.06 -5.81 -1.13
C ALA A 138 12.36 -5.67 0.22
N ILE A 139 12.84 -6.40 1.23
CA ILE A 139 12.36 -6.34 2.61
C ILE A 139 13.52 -5.97 3.50
N PHE A 140 13.39 -4.86 4.22
CA PHE A 140 14.43 -4.30 5.08
C PHE A 140 14.07 -4.40 6.56
N GLU A 141 15.09 -4.48 7.40
CA GLU A 141 14.92 -4.41 8.85
C GLU A 141 14.52 -3.02 9.31
N GLY A 142 13.59 -2.95 10.27
CA GLY A 142 13.14 -1.70 10.87
C GLY A 142 12.14 -0.93 10.00
N SER A 143 11.84 0.30 10.42
CA SER A 143 10.99 1.23 9.69
C SER A 143 11.87 2.26 8.99
N LEU A 144 11.83 2.27 7.66
CA LEU A 144 12.55 3.24 6.83
C LEU A 144 11.65 4.42 6.49
N GLU A 145 12.27 5.57 6.20
CA GLU A 145 11.55 6.78 5.83
C GLU A 145 10.89 6.63 4.45
N VAL A 146 9.59 6.94 4.40
CA VAL A 146 8.75 6.83 3.21
C VAL A 146 8.26 8.21 2.80
N VAL A 147 8.35 8.52 1.51
CA VAL A 147 7.85 9.74 0.89
C VAL A 147 6.66 9.42 -0.03
N VAL A 148 5.67 10.29 -0.05
CA VAL A 148 4.59 10.26 -1.05
C VAL A 148 5.04 11.11 -2.24
N PRO A 149 5.21 10.54 -3.44
CA PRO A 149 5.57 11.31 -4.62
C PRO A 149 4.49 12.35 -4.96
N ALA A 150 4.90 13.55 -5.38
CA ALA A 150 3.99 14.62 -5.76
C ALA A 150 3.24 14.30 -7.07
N LEU A 151 2.06 13.68 -6.95
CA LEU A 151 1.25 13.20 -8.06
C LEU A 151 0.86 14.32 -9.06
N ALA A 152 0.65 15.54 -8.58
CA ALA A 152 0.29 16.70 -9.39
C ALA A 152 1.29 17.05 -10.50
N THR A 153 2.55 16.61 -10.37
CA THR A 153 3.61 16.90 -11.34
C THR A 153 3.80 15.80 -12.38
N HIS A 154 3.11 14.66 -12.26
CA HIS A 154 3.32 13.52 -13.14
C HIS A 154 2.87 13.84 -14.59
N PRO A 155 3.73 13.64 -15.61
CA PRO A 155 3.44 14.05 -16.99
C PRO A 155 2.18 13.40 -17.56
N ASP A 156 1.96 12.11 -17.31
CA ASP A 156 0.78 11.40 -17.81
C ASP A 156 -0.53 11.92 -17.19
N LEU A 157 -0.48 12.37 -15.93
CA LEU A 157 -1.65 12.96 -15.28
C LEU A 157 -1.93 14.36 -15.80
N GLN A 158 -0.90 15.12 -16.19
CA GLN A 158 -1.10 16.38 -16.91
C GLN A 158 -1.78 16.14 -18.27
N VAL A 159 -1.38 15.09 -19.00
CA VAL A 159 -2.04 14.70 -20.27
C VAL A 159 -3.50 14.30 -20.02
N LEU A 160 -3.76 13.44 -19.03
CA LEU A 160 -5.11 13.04 -18.66
C LEU A 160 -5.97 14.25 -18.26
N SER A 161 -5.41 15.17 -17.46
CA SER A 161 -6.09 16.40 -17.05
C SER A 161 -6.44 17.28 -18.26
N THR A 162 -5.58 17.30 -19.28
CA THR A 162 -5.83 18.03 -20.52
C THR A 162 -7.02 17.43 -21.28
N TRP A 163 -7.10 16.10 -21.40
CA TRP A 163 -8.24 15.42 -22.04
C TRP A 163 -9.55 15.63 -21.29
N LEU A 164 -9.52 15.59 -19.95
CA LEU A 164 -10.68 15.88 -19.11
C LEU A 164 -11.15 17.32 -19.31
N GLN A 165 -10.22 18.28 -19.30
CA GLN A 165 -10.52 19.70 -19.52
C GLN A 165 -11.07 19.96 -20.93
N SER A 166 -10.51 19.36 -21.98
CA SER A 166 -10.99 19.53 -23.36
C SER A 166 -12.37 18.89 -23.61
N SER A 167 -12.71 17.83 -22.87
CA SER A 167 -13.99 17.11 -23.00
C SER A 167 -15.11 17.69 -22.11
N SER A 168 -14.74 18.58 -21.17
CA SER A 168 -15.64 19.15 -20.15
C SER A 168 -16.26 20.51 -20.51
N ALA A 169 -16.42 20.81 -21.81
CA ALA A 169 -17.25 21.94 -22.26
C ALA A 169 -18.72 21.84 -21.78
N ASN A 170 -19.13 20.72 -21.18
CA ASN A 170 -20.32 20.65 -20.34
C ASN A 170 -20.17 19.56 -19.26
N GLN A 171 -20.42 19.90 -18.00
CA GLN A 171 -20.41 19.06 -16.79
C GLN A 171 -19.05 18.81 -16.10
N TYR A 172 -19.08 18.88 -14.76
CA TYR A 172 -18.02 18.70 -13.76
C TYR A 172 -17.26 19.96 -13.28
N VAL A 173 -17.93 20.72 -12.41
CA VAL A 173 -17.37 21.84 -11.62
C VAL A 173 -16.52 21.35 -10.42
N GLY A 174 -16.55 20.05 -10.09
CA GLY A 174 -15.94 19.51 -8.86
C GLY A 174 -14.42 19.29 -8.88
N LEU A 175 -13.78 19.18 -10.05
CA LEU A 175 -12.34 18.84 -10.12
C LEU A 175 -11.41 20.06 -9.98
N LYS A 176 -11.93 21.29 -10.07
CA LYS A 176 -11.13 22.52 -9.94
C LYS A 176 -10.56 22.73 -8.53
N ALA A 177 -11.09 22.06 -7.50
CA ALA A 177 -10.68 22.26 -6.11
C ALA A 177 -9.40 21.49 -5.73
N VAL A 178 -9.09 20.37 -6.39
CA VAL A 178 -7.95 19.50 -6.01
C VAL A 178 -6.62 19.98 -6.62
N LEU A 179 -6.66 20.77 -7.70
CA LEU A 179 -5.47 21.27 -8.39
C LEU A 179 -5.09 22.71 -8.03
N ALA A 180 -5.75 23.32 -7.04
CA ALA A 180 -5.63 24.74 -6.74
C ALA A 180 -5.15 25.07 -5.32
N THR A 181 -4.65 24.08 -4.56
CA THR A 181 -4.09 24.34 -3.23
C THR A 181 -2.60 23.99 -3.21
N ASP A 182 -1.80 25.05 -3.08
CA ASP A 182 -0.37 25.06 -2.76
C ASP A 182 -0.05 24.33 -1.44
#